data_AF-A0A2N3HLU6-F1
#
_entry.id   AF-A0A2N3HLU6-F1
#
_cell.length_a   1.000
_cell.length_b   1.000
_cell.length_c   1.000
_cell.angle_alpha   90.00
_cell.angle_beta   90.00
_cell.angle_gamma   90.00
#
_symmetry.space_group_name_H-M   'P 1'
#
loop_
_entity.id
_entity.type
_entity.pdbx_description
1 polymer ?
#
loop_
_entity_poly.entity_id
_entity_poly.type
_entity_poly.pdbx_seq_one_letter_code
_entity_poly.pdbx_strand_id
1 'polypeptide(L)'
;MKLFSSFLSEKSSRRSFLSKTTLGVTGAMLATSYNGLASSVERTPKSSAPSDLKITAVKCGFIRNEHSLFVKIYTNQDIVGHGQGVDGVYGTYYVVNHLAQNHLIGKNPLNINRLQEEMRRGGLFKGAQAGMYVCVMTAIETALWDLVGKALGLPVYQLMGGKFRDKIRVYCDTAGSRLAADEMGRRAKEDVDKYGFTAVKFDIDDRQDPNKLDQYNWSVSIPELRRMESQIAAVREAVGNDIDICVDCHGRFDEVSGMKIAKALEPYNLMWLEEPVPAEVPESYARIRESTTTPICGGENWYLTYGFRHPLEIGAVDVIMPDLQKCGGLGEGLRIANMANTYNVPFAPHMVASYLGAISSAHVCAAVPNFLILEWQIYFHENDMYKEIVTFDGDFLTKDGYIPLPDKPGLGVEINEEGMRKYATPGIPFFQ
;
A
#
# COMPACT_ATOMS: atom_id res chain seq x y z
N MET A 1 -93.96 22.07 -24.15
CA MET A 1 -94.86 22.44 -23.04
C MET A 1 -94.02 23.10 -21.95
N LYS A 2 -94.18 24.44 -21.81
CA LYS A 2 -93.89 25.36 -20.68
C LYS A 2 -92.54 25.24 -19.90
N LEU A 3 -91.64 26.22 -19.87
CA LEU A 3 -91.67 27.63 -19.35
C LEU A 3 -91.44 27.76 -17.82
N PHE A 4 -90.44 28.59 -17.46
CA PHE A 4 -90.28 29.42 -16.23
C PHE A 4 -90.12 28.71 -14.85
N SER A 5 -89.45 29.22 -13.79
CA SER A 5 -88.74 30.47 -13.46
C SER A 5 -87.89 30.29 -12.17
N SER A 6 -86.91 31.19 -12.02
CA SER A 6 -86.17 31.73 -10.84
C SER A 6 -86.75 31.61 -9.41
N PHE A 7 -85.87 31.59 -8.38
CA PHE A 7 -85.49 32.76 -7.53
C PHE A 7 -84.57 32.40 -6.33
N LEU A 8 -83.53 33.26 -6.08
CA LEU A 8 -82.86 33.74 -4.82
C LEU A 8 -82.67 32.79 -3.61
N SER A 9 -81.70 32.89 -2.69
CA SER A 9 -80.52 33.71 -2.38
C SER A 9 -80.03 33.18 -1.01
N GLU A 10 -78.74 32.87 -0.82
CA GLU A 10 -78.02 33.26 0.41
C GLU A 10 -76.51 33.02 0.27
N LYS A 11 -75.73 34.09 0.47
CA LYS A 11 -74.28 34.08 0.60
C LYS A 11 -73.93 33.62 2.03
N SER A 12 -73.10 32.59 2.16
CA SER A 12 -72.17 32.49 3.30
C SER A 12 -70.91 31.77 2.88
N SER A 13 -69.77 32.38 3.19
CA SER A 13 -68.47 32.06 2.60
C SER A 13 -67.86 30.82 3.28
N ARG A 14 -67.22 29.94 2.51
CA ARG A 14 -66.43 28.79 3.00
C ARG A 14 -65.15 29.19 3.78
N ARG A 15 -65.02 30.45 4.21
CA ARG A 15 -63.80 31.02 4.81
C ARG A 15 -63.80 31.12 6.34
N SER A 16 -64.79 30.57 7.06
CA SER A 16 -64.83 30.72 8.54
C SER A 16 -64.63 29.45 9.37
N PHE A 17 -64.30 28.29 8.78
CA PHE A 17 -64.11 27.05 9.57
C PHE A 17 -62.64 26.69 9.89
N LEU A 18 -61.65 27.48 9.43
CA LEU A 18 -60.22 27.16 9.62
C LEU A 18 -59.43 28.13 10.51
N SER A 19 -60.09 29.02 11.27
CA SER A 19 -59.40 30.13 11.93
C SER A 19 -58.90 29.89 13.36
N LYS A 20 -59.14 28.74 14.04
CA LYS A 20 -58.81 28.65 15.47
C LYS A 20 -58.16 27.35 15.99
N THR A 21 -57.52 26.55 15.13
CA THR A 21 -56.77 25.37 15.61
C THR A 21 -55.46 25.09 14.87
N THR A 22 -54.87 26.11 14.24
CA THR A 22 -53.77 25.94 13.25
C THR A 22 -52.51 26.74 13.57
N LEU A 23 -52.26 27.09 14.84
CA LEU A 23 -51.04 27.80 15.24
C LEU A 23 -50.12 27.01 16.19
N GLY A 24 -50.63 26.00 16.91
CA GLY A 24 -49.81 25.16 17.79
C GLY A 24 -49.18 23.95 17.10
N VAL A 25 -49.93 23.27 16.24
CA VAL A 25 -49.50 22.02 15.59
C VAL A 25 -48.57 22.30 14.39
N THR A 26 -48.77 23.41 13.70
CA THR A 26 -47.98 23.81 12.52
C THR A 26 -46.55 24.19 12.91
N GLY A 27 -46.35 24.84 14.07
CA GLY A 27 -45.00 25.19 14.55
C GLY A 27 -44.17 23.98 14.99
N ALA A 28 -44.80 22.99 15.64
CA ALA A 28 -44.13 21.75 16.04
C ALA A 28 -43.84 20.82 14.85
N MET A 29 -44.75 20.73 13.87
CA MET A 29 -44.51 20.00 12.62
C MET A 29 -43.48 20.70 11.72
N LEU A 30 -43.46 22.03 11.68
CA LEU A 30 -42.42 22.77 10.96
C LEU A 30 -41.05 22.60 11.63
N ALA A 31 -40.94 22.73 12.96
CA ALA A 31 -39.67 22.55 13.67
C ALA A 31 -39.10 21.11 13.58
N THR A 32 -39.97 20.09 13.65
CA THR A 32 -39.56 18.69 13.41
C THR A 32 -39.22 18.45 11.94
N SER A 33 -39.91 19.10 11.00
CA SER A 33 -39.56 19.04 9.58
C SER A 33 -38.25 19.77 9.25
N TYR A 34 -37.89 20.85 9.96
CA TYR A 34 -36.63 21.57 9.77
C TYR A 34 -35.44 20.81 10.36
N ASN A 35 -35.58 20.18 11.53
CA ASN A 35 -34.54 19.29 12.07
C ASN A 35 -34.41 18.02 11.22
N GLY A 36 -35.53 17.50 10.71
CA GLY A 36 -35.57 16.42 9.72
C GLY A 36 -34.89 16.82 8.41
N LEU A 37 -35.16 18.02 7.90
CA LEU A 37 -34.55 18.55 6.67
C LEU A 37 -33.07 18.84 6.86
N ALA A 38 -32.67 19.52 7.93
CA ALA A 38 -31.27 19.82 8.24
C ALA A 38 -30.46 18.53 8.36
N SER A 39 -30.97 17.57 9.14
CA SER A 39 -30.34 16.25 9.24
C SER A 39 -30.43 15.43 7.96
N SER A 40 -31.40 15.68 7.06
CA SER A 40 -31.46 15.05 5.74
C SER A 40 -30.51 15.70 4.74
N VAL A 41 -30.27 17.01 4.81
CA VAL A 41 -29.31 17.76 4.00
C VAL A 41 -27.88 17.42 4.42
N GLU A 42 -27.63 17.23 5.72
CA GLU A 42 -26.38 16.67 6.23
C GLU A 42 -26.16 15.21 5.81
N ARG A 43 -27.23 14.42 5.72
CA ARG A 43 -27.19 13.01 5.29
C ARG A 43 -27.28 12.82 3.77
N THR A 44 -27.58 13.87 3.01
CA THR A 44 -27.64 13.78 1.54
C THR A 44 -26.20 13.74 1.03
N PRO A 45 -25.80 12.71 0.26
CA PRO A 45 -24.50 12.70 -0.40
C PRO A 45 -24.35 13.99 -1.20
N LYS A 46 -23.37 14.82 -0.82
CA LYS A 46 -23.10 16.11 -1.48
C LYS A 46 -22.44 15.92 -2.85
N SER A 47 -21.91 14.72 -3.10
CA SER A 47 -21.40 14.30 -4.39
C SER A 47 -22.55 14.03 -5.37
N SER A 48 -22.44 14.53 -6.60
CA SER A 48 -23.37 14.18 -7.67
C SER A 48 -23.19 12.71 -8.07
N ALA A 49 -23.93 12.24 -9.09
CA ALA A 49 -23.70 10.92 -9.65
C ALA A 49 -22.19 10.72 -9.93
N PRO A 50 -21.57 9.61 -9.49
CA PRO A 50 -20.13 9.38 -9.65
C PRO A 50 -19.62 9.56 -11.10
N SER A 51 -20.50 9.48 -12.09
CA SER A 51 -20.24 9.77 -13.50
C SER A 51 -19.72 11.19 -13.81
N ASP A 52 -20.03 12.20 -12.99
CA ASP A 52 -19.63 13.60 -13.23
C ASP A 52 -18.34 14.01 -12.51
N LEU A 53 -17.74 13.09 -11.74
CA LEU A 53 -16.45 13.33 -11.12
C LEU A 53 -15.38 13.56 -12.18
N LYS A 54 -14.61 14.62 -12.00
CA LYS A 54 -13.49 14.99 -12.86
C LYS A 54 -12.30 15.35 -11.99
N ILE A 55 -11.14 14.81 -12.36
CA ILE A 55 -9.86 15.21 -11.76
C ILE A 55 -9.57 16.66 -12.15
N THR A 56 -9.33 17.51 -11.17
CA THR A 56 -9.08 18.95 -11.34
C THR A 56 -7.62 19.31 -11.12
N ALA A 57 -6.92 18.58 -10.26
CA ALA A 57 -5.50 18.77 -10.02
C ALA A 57 -4.85 17.48 -9.53
N VAL A 58 -3.55 17.34 -9.81
CA VAL A 58 -2.68 16.34 -9.22
C VAL A 58 -1.48 17.08 -8.67
N LYS A 59 -1.17 16.88 -7.40
CA LYS A 59 -0.05 17.52 -6.72
C LYS A 59 0.82 16.48 -6.05
N CYS A 60 2.10 16.77 -5.87
CA CYS A 60 3.00 15.88 -5.16
C CYS A 60 3.89 16.60 -4.16
N GLY A 61 4.46 15.82 -3.26
CA GLY A 61 5.44 16.25 -2.28
C GLY A 61 6.42 15.12 -2.00
N PHE A 62 7.65 15.48 -1.68
CA PHE A 62 8.73 14.54 -1.42
C PHE A 62 9.24 14.72 0.00
N ILE A 63 9.45 13.62 0.72
CA ILE A 63 10.12 13.60 2.03
C ILE A 63 11.29 12.62 2.01
N ARG A 64 12.07 12.57 3.10
CA ARG A 64 13.24 11.68 3.26
C ARG A 64 14.24 11.83 2.11
N ASN A 65 14.66 13.06 1.77
CA ASN A 65 15.57 13.32 0.64
C ASN A 65 15.08 12.71 -0.68
N GLU A 66 13.80 12.90 -1.01
CA GLU A 66 13.13 12.35 -2.20
C GLU A 66 13.02 10.82 -2.29
N HIS A 67 13.33 10.08 -1.22
CA HIS A 67 13.10 8.63 -1.20
C HIS A 67 11.61 8.25 -1.09
N SER A 68 10.74 9.19 -0.72
CA SER A 68 9.31 8.95 -0.62
C SER A 68 8.52 10.05 -1.33
N LEU A 69 7.74 9.63 -2.32
CA LEU A 69 6.80 10.47 -3.09
C LEU A 69 5.39 10.32 -2.52
N PHE A 70 4.73 11.43 -2.22
CA PHE A 70 3.30 11.48 -1.93
C PHE A 70 2.56 12.20 -3.05
N VAL A 71 1.39 11.69 -3.42
CA VAL A 71 0.52 12.25 -4.46
C VAL A 71 -0.86 12.54 -3.88
N LYS A 72 -1.41 13.71 -4.24
CA LYS A 72 -2.78 14.15 -3.97
C LYS A 72 -3.52 14.35 -5.28
N ILE A 73 -4.68 13.71 -5.44
CA ILE A 73 -5.55 13.91 -6.60
C ILE A 73 -6.83 14.59 -6.14
N TYR A 74 -7.12 15.76 -6.72
CA TYR A 74 -8.29 16.57 -6.39
C TYR A 74 -9.38 16.40 -7.46
N THR A 75 -10.63 16.54 -7.04
CA THR A 75 -11.80 16.49 -7.94
C THR A 75 -12.58 17.80 -7.95
N ASN A 76 -13.56 17.89 -8.84
CA ASN A 76 -14.56 18.96 -8.90
C ASN A 76 -15.65 18.87 -7.82
N GLN A 77 -15.53 17.94 -6.87
CA GLN A 77 -16.50 17.71 -5.80
C GLN A 77 -15.82 17.60 -4.42
N ASP A 78 -14.65 18.24 -4.27
CA ASP A 78 -13.89 18.32 -3.02
C ASP A 78 -13.46 16.97 -2.42
N ILE A 79 -13.49 15.90 -3.23
CA ILE A 79 -12.93 14.59 -2.87
C ILE A 79 -11.45 14.59 -3.24
N VAL A 80 -10.62 14.15 -2.30
CA VAL A 80 -9.16 14.05 -2.46
C VAL A 80 -8.70 12.63 -2.17
N GLY A 81 -7.92 12.07 -3.09
CA GLY A 81 -7.23 10.79 -2.89
C GLY A 81 -5.75 10.96 -2.59
N HIS A 82 -5.22 10.05 -1.77
CA HIS A 82 -3.84 10.03 -1.32
C HIS A 82 -3.12 8.77 -1.77
N GLY A 83 -1.88 8.92 -2.23
CA GLY A 83 -1.05 7.78 -2.62
C GLY A 83 0.42 8.03 -2.32
N GLN A 84 1.17 6.94 -2.21
CA GLN A 84 2.59 6.93 -1.92
C GLN A 84 3.34 6.07 -2.93
N GLY A 85 4.54 6.53 -3.33
CA GLY A 85 5.52 5.74 -4.06
C GLY A 85 6.87 5.78 -3.37
N VAL A 86 7.63 4.69 -3.51
CA VAL A 86 8.99 4.52 -2.95
C VAL A 86 9.94 4.09 -4.06
N ASP A 87 11.25 4.09 -3.76
CA ASP A 87 12.35 3.54 -4.56
C ASP A 87 12.31 3.86 -6.06
N GLY A 88 13.19 4.77 -6.50
CA GLY A 88 13.17 5.26 -7.88
C GLY A 88 12.22 6.44 -8.09
N VAL A 89 11.77 7.09 -7.00
CA VAL A 89 11.00 8.33 -7.07
C VAL A 89 11.86 9.59 -6.99
N TYR A 90 13.18 9.47 -6.79
CA TYR A 90 14.12 10.58 -6.78
C TYR A 90 14.10 11.37 -8.10
N GLY A 91 13.96 12.70 -8.04
CA GLY A 91 13.96 13.58 -9.22
C GLY A 91 12.72 13.46 -10.10
N THR A 92 11.65 12.79 -9.66
CA THR A 92 10.49 12.46 -10.52
C THR A 92 9.35 13.49 -10.52
N TYR A 93 9.53 14.66 -9.88
CA TYR A 93 8.51 15.72 -9.84
C TYR A 93 7.90 16.05 -11.22
N TYR A 94 8.74 16.17 -12.24
CA TYR A 94 8.28 16.46 -13.61
C TYR A 94 7.58 15.28 -14.28
N VAL A 95 7.86 14.04 -13.87
CA VAL A 95 7.14 12.86 -14.34
C VAL A 95 5.71 12.87 -13.80
N VAL A 96 5.52 13.21 -12.52
CA VAL A 96 4.18 13.38 -11.92
C VAL A 96 3.39 14.43 -12.69
N ASN A 97 3.97 15.61 -12.90
CA ASN A 97 3.30 16.70 -13.63
C ASN A 97 2.98 16.33 -15.08
N HIS A 98 3.91 15.66 -15.77
CA HIS A 98 3.69 15.20 -17.13
C HIS A 98 2.51 14.22 -17.19
N LEU A 99 2.48 13.22 -16.31
CA LEU A 99 1.40 12.23 -16.24
C LEU A 99 0.06 12.89 -15.92
N ALA A 100 0.05 13.80 -14.94
CA ALA A 100 -1.13 14.57 -14.56
C ALA A 100 -1.77 15.30 -15.76
N GLN A 101 -0.99 16.15 -16.42
CA GLN A 101 -1.49 17.03 -17.48
C GLN A 101 -1.95 16.26 -18.72
N ASN A 102 -1.25 15.18 -19.07
CA ASN A 102 -1.51 14.46 -20.33
C ASN A 102 -2.52 13.31 -20.18
N HIS A 103 -2.68 12.76 -18.98
CA HIS A 103 -3.48 11.54 -18.78
C HIS A 103 -4.58 11.65 -17.73
N LEU A 104 -4.56 12.62 -16.81
CA LEU A 104 -5.48 12.62 -15.66
C LEU A 104 -6.45 13.81 -15.64
N ILE A 105 -5.97 15.05 -15.84
CA ILE A 105 -6.82 16.24 -15.71
C ILE A 105 -8.05 16.17 -16.63
N GLY A 106 -9.22 16.46 -16.08
CA GLY A 106 -10.51 16.44 -16.78
C GLY A 106 -11.14 15.05 -16.92
N LYS A 107 -10.43 13.97 -16.59
CA LYS A 107 -10.95 12.60 -16.68
C LYS A 107 -11.70 12.17 -15.42
N ASN A 108 -12.59 11.19 -15.58
CA ASN A 108 -13.31 10.61 -14.45
C ASN A 108 -12.44 9.56 -13.73
N PRO A 109 -12.18 9.74 -12.41
CA PRO A 109 -11.27 8.90 -11.63
C PRO A 109 -11.77 7.48 -11.38
N LEU A 110 -13.07 7.19 -11.55
CA LEU A 110 -13.64 5.84 -11.39
C LEU A 110 -13.07 4.81 -12.37
N ASN A 111 -12.45 5.28 -13.46
CA ASN A 111 -11.90 4.42 -14.50
C ASN A 111 -10.43 4.09 -14.23
N ILE A 112 -10.08 3.69 -13.00
CA ILE A 112 -8.70 3.53 -12.50
C ILE A 112 -7.85 2.71 -13.48
N ASN A 113 -8.31 1.50 -13.83
CA ASN A 113 -7.61 0.60 -14.75
C ASN A 113 -7.38 1.21 -16.15
N ARG A 114 -8.33 2.02 -16.64
CA ARG A 114 -8.17 2.73 -17.92
C ARG A 114 -7.12 3.82 -17.80
N LEU A 115 -7.18 4.63 -16.74
CA LEU A 115 -6.20 5.70 -16.50
C LEU A 115 -4.79 5.13 -16.34
N GLN A 116 -4.67 4.02 -15.61
CA GLN A 116 -3.41 3.30 -15.44
C GLN A 116 -2.84 2.83 -16.79
N GLU A 117 -3.64 2.18 -17.63
CA GLU A 117 -3.18 1.74 -18.95
C GLU A 117 -2.90 2.91 -19.92
N GLU A 118 -3.65 4.01 -19.83
CA GLU A 118 -3.37 5.22 -20.62
C GLU A 118 -2.02 5.84 -20.26
N MET A 119 -1.70 5.93 -18.96
CA MET A 119 -0.38 6.37 -18.49
C MET A 119 0.71 5.41 -18.96
N ARG A 120 0.55 4.11 -18.71
CA ARG A 120 1.56 3.08 -19.03
C ARG A 120 1.85 3.03 -20.52
N ARG A 121 0.80 2.93 -21.35
CA ARG A 121 0.94 2.83 -22.80
C ARG A 121 1.36 4.16 -23.44
N GLY A 122 0.93 5.29 -22.87
CA GLY A 122 1.41 6.62 -23.27
C GLY A 122 2.90 6.85 -23.00
N GLY A 123 3.46 6.09 -22.05
CA GLY A 123 4.87 6.09 -21.69
C GLY A 123 5.74 5.04 -22.40
N LEU A 124 5.25 4.39 -23.46
CA LEU A 124 5.95 3.28 -24.14
C LEU A 124 7.43 3.59 -24.46
N PHE A 125 7.73 4.79 -24.95
CA PHE A 125 9.09 5.24 -25.29
C PHE A 125 9.74 6.11 -24.19
N LYS A 126 9.18 6.11 -22.98
CA LYS A 126 9.57 6.95 -21.85
C LYS A 126 9.96 6.14 -20.61
N GLY A 127 10.17 4.83 -20.77
CA GLY A 127 10.55 3.94 -19.68
C GLY A 127 9.38 3.38 -18.86
N ALA A 128 8.16 3.33 -19.38
CA ALA A 128 6.99 2.81 -18.65
C ALA A 128 6.94 1.29 -18.47
N GLN A 129 8.04 0.59 -18.73
CA GLN A 129 8.18 -0.86 -18.55
C GLN A 129 8.55 -1.23 -17.10
N ALA A 130 9.32 -0.38 -16.41
CA ALA A 130 9.88 -0.64 -15.09
C ALA A 130 10.41 0.66 -14.45
N GLY A 131 10.92 0.58 -13.22
CA GLY A 131 11.69 1.64 -12.58
C GLY A 131 10.89 2.94 -12.35
N MET A 132 11.58 4.08 -12.43
CA MET A 132 11.07 5.38 -11.96
C MET A 132 9.68 5.75 -12.49
N TYR A 133 9.42 5.47 -13.77
CA TYR A 133 8.13 5.78 -14.37
C TYR A 133 7.00 4.98 -13.71
N VAL A 134 7.24 3.68 -13.46
CA VAL A 134 6.27 2.78 -12.81
C VAL A 134 6.10 3.15 -11.33
N CYS A 135 7.15 3.59 -10.64
CA CYS A 135 7.05 4.05 -9.24
C CYS A 135 6.18 5.31 -9.12
N VAL A 136 6.30 6.25 -10.06
CA VAL A 136 5.42 7.43 -10.10
C VAL A 136 3.97 7.03 -10.40
N MET A 137 3.76 6.14 -11.38
CA MET A 137 2.44 5.61 -11.69
C MET A 137 1.80 4.93 -10.49
N THR A 138 2.59 4.21 -9.68
CA THR A 138 2.14 3.53 -8.47
C THR A 138 1.55 4.51 -7.45
N ALA A 139 2.25 5.61 -7.18
CA ALA A 139 1.77 6.65 -6.26
C ALA A 139 0.44 7.26 -6.75
N ILE A 140 0.33 7.49 -8.06
CA ILE A 140 -0.90 8.01 -8.69
C ILE A 140 -2.05 6.99 -8.60
N GLU A 141 -1.80 5.72 -8.91
CA GLU A 141 -2.84 4.68 -8.90
C GLU A 141 -3.39 4.47 -7.49
N THR A 142 -2.51 4.45 -6.49
CA THR A 142 -2.91 4.36 -5.07
C THR A 142 -3.83 5.53 -4.70
N ALA A 143 -3.50 6.76 -5.13
CA ALA A 143 -4.36 7.92 -4.91
C ALA A 143 -5.71 7.82 -5.63
N LEU A 144 -5.77 7.22 -6.81
CA LEU A 144 -7.03 6.95 -7.51
C LEU A 144 -7.90 5.94 -6.75
N TRP A 145 -7.31 4.87 -6.20
CA TRP A 145 -8.03 3.91 -5.37
C TRP A 145 -8.62 4.54 -4.11
N ASP A 146 -7.82 5.35 -3.39
CA ASP A 146 -8.30 6.08 -2.22
C ASP A 146 -9.47 7.02 -2.57
N LEU A 147 -9.30 7.81 -3.63
CA LEU A 147 -10.32 8.75 -4.13
C LEU A 147 -11.62 8.03 -4.46
N VAL A 148 -11.55 6.93 -5.20
CA VAL A 148 -12.73 6.16 -5.62
C VAL A 148 -13.43 5.51 -4.43
N GLY A 149 -12.67 4.97 -3.47
CA GLY A 149 -13.25 4.45 -2.23
C GLY A 149 -13.99 5.53 -1.45
N LYS A 150 -13.40 6.73 -1.31
CA LYS A 150 -14.05 7.89 -0.70
C LYS A 150 -15.30 8.35 -1.45
N ALA A 151 -15.24 8.39 -2.78
CA ALA A 151 -16.37 8.78 -3.62
C ALA A 151 -17.55 7.81 -3.56
N LEU A 152 -17.28 6.51 -3.39
CA LEU A 152 -18.31 5.48 -3.31
C LEU A 152 -18.71 5.12 -1.87
N GLY A 153 -18.04 5.68 -0.87
CA GLY A 153 -18.30 5.35 0.54
C GLY A 153 -17.89 3.93 0.91
N LEU A 154 -16.88 3.36 0.24
CA LEU A 154 -16.43 1.97 0.43
C LEU A 154 -14.92 1.90 0.73
N PRO A 155 -14.48 0.97 1.59
CA PRO A 155 -13.06 0.71 1.77
C PRO A 155 -12.47 0.08 0.50
N VAL A 156 -11.19 0.33 0.21
CA VAL A 156 -10.54 -0.12 -1.03
C VAL A 156 -10.62 -1.64 -1.24
N TYR A 157 -10.48 -2.45 -0.18
CA TYR A 157 -10.58 -3.92 -0.29
C TYR A 157 -11.96 -4.36 -0.82
N GLN A 158 -13.02 -3.60 -0.53
CA GLN A 158 -14.38 -3.94 -0.97
C GLN A 158 -14.53 -3.74 -2.48
N LEU A 159 -13.84 -2.73 -3.03
CA LEU A 159 -13.75 -2.50 -4.46
C LEU A 159 -12.92 -3.57 -5.18
N MET A 160 -12.05 -4.27 -4.46
CA MET A 160 -11.21 -5.36 -4.96
C MET A 160 -11.86 -6.75 -4.86
N GLY A 161 -13.15 -6.82 -4.49
CA GLY A 161 -13.90 -8.08 -4.39
C GLY A 161 -14.21 -8.53 -2.96
N GLY A 162 -13.81 -7.76 -1.94
CA GLY A 162 -14.01 -8.08 -0.53
C GLY A 162 -12.75 -8.65 0.14
N LYS A 163 -12.87 -8.99 1.42
CA LYS A 163 -11.75 -9.48 2.24
C LYS A 163 -11.87 -10.97 2.55
N PHE A 164 -10.76 -11.69 2.43
CA PHE A 164 -10.57 -13.06 2.91
C PHE A 164 -10.22 -13.11 4.40
N ARG A 165 -9.79 -11.98 4.99
CA ARG A 165 -9.29 -11.87 6.37
C ARG A 165 -9.49 -10.47 6.93
N ASP A 166 -9.68 -10.37 8.25
CA ASP A 166 -9.97 -9.11 8.94
C ASP A 166 -8.73 -8.36 9.45
N LYS A 167 -7.60 -9.07 9.57
CA LYS A 167 -6.32 -8.52 10.04
C LYS A 167 -5.17 -9.11 9.22
N ILE A 168 -4.10 -8.34 9.09
CA ILE A 168 -2.96 -8.68 8.23
C ILE A 168 -1.76 -9.01 9.12
N ARG A 169 -1.27 -10.26 9.03
CA ARG A 169 -0.05 -10.69 9.72
C ARG A 169 1.14 -9.94 9.12
N VAL A 170 2.04 -9.46 9.96
CA VAL A 170 3.28 -8.81 9.50
C VAL A 170 4.53 -9.49 10.02
N TYR A 171 5.63 -9.37 9.27
CA TYR A 171 6.98 -9.66 9.75
C TYR A 171 7.72 -8.36 10.02
N CYS A 172 8.56 -8.34 11.05
CA CYS A 172 9.34 -7.15 11.40
C CYS A 172 10.70 -7.18 10.73
N ASP A 173 10.96 -6.22 9.85
CA ASP A 173 12.31 -5.87 9.42
C ASP A 173 13.00 -5.12 10.56
N THR A 174 13.94 -5.81 11.23
CA THR A 174 14.68 -5.31 12.39
C THR A 174 15.96 -4.56 11.98
N ALA A 175 16.29 -4.54 10.68
CA ALA A 175 17.47 -3.94 10.06
C ALA A 175 18.84 -4.32 10.67
N GLY A 176 19.85 -4.50 9.81
CA GLY A 176 21.25 -4.37 10.22
C GLY A 176 22.15 -5.56 9.93
N SER A 177 22.70 -5.61 8.72
CA SER A 177 23.75 -6.55 8.33
C SER A 177 25.06 -6.41 9.10
N ARG A 178 25.28 -5.28 9.78
CA ARG A 178 26.51 -4.95 10.53
C ARG A 178 26.44 -5.25 12.01
N LEU A 179 25.31 -5.77 12.49
CA LEU A 179 25.18 -6.12 13.90
C LEU A 179 26.08 -7.31 14.22
N ALA A 180 26.69 -7.30 15.40
CA ALA A 180 27.27 -8.51 15.95
C ALA A 180 26.16 -9.56 16.15
N ALA A 181 26.52 -10.85 16.10
CA ALA A 181 25.53 -11.93 16.12
C ALA A 181 24.66 -11.91 17.40
N ASP A 182 25.28 -11.67 18.56
CA ASP A 182 24.60 -11.54 19.85
C ASP A 182 23.62 -10.36 19.88
N GLU A 183 24.02 -9.22 19.33
CA GLU A 183 23.17 -8.03 19.21
C GLU A 183 21.98 -8.29 18.26
N MET A 184 22.19 -8.98 17.15
CA MET A 184 21.11 -9.34 16.21
C MET A 184 20.07 -10.23 16.88
N GLY A 185 20.51 -11.26 17.61
CA GLY A 185 19.60 -12.13 18.38
C GLY A 185 18.85 -11.39 19.49
N ARG A 186 19.53 -10.49 20.20
CA ARG A 186 18.89 -9.65 21.24
C ARG A 186 17.78 -8.78 20.66
N ARG A 187 18.04 -8.08 19.55
CA ARG A 187 17.02 -7.23 18.91
C ARG A 187 15.83 -8.04 18.41
N ALA A 188 16.08 -9.18 17.77
CA ALA A 188 15.02 -10.07 17.31
C ALA A 188 14.07 -10.44 18.46
N LYS A 189 14.65 -10.83 19.61
CA LYS A 189 13.88 -11.19 20.80
C LYS A 189 13.11 -10.01 21.38
N GLU A 190 13.71 -8.82 21.43
CA GLU A 190 13.06 -7.60 21.91
C GLU A 190 11.88 -7.19 21.04
N ASP A 191 12.01 -7.23 19.72
CA ASP A 191 10.93 -6.87 18.80
C ASP A 191 9.76 -7.85 18.91
N VAL A 192 10.05 -9.16 18.97
CA VAL A 192 9.05 -10.22 19.20
C VAL A 192 8.31 -9.98 20.51
N ASP A 193 9.04 -9.76 21.62
CA ASP A 193 8.43 -9.63 22.94
C ASP A 193 7.65 -8.33 23.12
N LYS A 194 8.12 -7.23 22.49
CA LYS A 194 7.54 -5.90 22.67
C LYS A 194 6.31 -5.69 21.81
N TYR A 195 6.30 -6.20 20.57
CA TYR A 195 5.27 -5.90 19.58
C TYR A 195 4.45 -7.13 19.16
N GLY A 196 4.80 -8.32 19.65
CA GLY A 196 4.08 -9.55 19.38
C GLY A 196 4.30 -10.11 17.98
N PHE A 197 5.41 -9.76 17.33
CA PHE A 197 5.73 -10.30 16.01
C PHE A 197 5.93 -11.81 16.07
N THR A 198 5.43 -12.49 15.03
CA THR A 198 5.60 -13.94 14.85
C THR A 198 6.58 -14.27 13.72
N ALA A 199 7.20 -13.25 13.14
CA ALA A 199 8.18 -13.35 12.07
C ALA A 199 9.12 -12.13 12.11
N VAL A 200 10.41 -12.34 11.88
CA VAL A 200 11.46 -11.29 11.84
C VAL A 200 12.29 -11.41 10.56
N LYS A 201 12.79 -10.29 10.04
CA LYS A 201 13.65 -10.20 8.86
C LYS A 201 14.98 -9.52 9.21
N PHE A 202 16.07 -10.06 8.67
CA PHE A 202 17.42 -9.51 8.81
C PHE A 202 18.19 -9.52 7.50
N ASP A 203 18.97 -8.45 7.29
CA ASP A 203 19.97 -8.37 6.24
C ASP A 203 21.24 -9.10 6.68
N ILE A 204 21.89 -9.82 5.78
CA ILE A 204 23.19 -10.48 6.06
C ILE A 204 24.31 -9.99 5.16
N ASP A 205 23.97 -9.28 4.08
CA ASP A 205 24.92 -8.71 3.14
C ASP A 205 25.48 -7.35 3.61
N ASP A 206 26.80 -7.20 3.57
CA ASP A 206 27.46 -5.92 3.84
C ASP A 206 28.46 -5.61 2.74
N ARG A 207 28.17 -4.57 1.95
CA ARG A 207 29.07 -4.08 0.91
C ARG A 207 30.43 -3.65 1.48
N GLN A 208 30.49 -3.26 2.75
CA GLN A 208 31.71 -2.80 3.42
C GLN A 208 32.29 -3.86 4.37
N ASP A 209 31.91 -5.14 4.23
CA ASP A 209 32.47 -6.21 5.05
C ASP A 209 34.02 -6.21 4.94
N PRO A 210 34.76 -6.20 6.06
CA PRO A 210 36.23 -6.21 6.02
C PRO A 210 36.81 -7.48 5.37
N ASN A 211 36.02 -8.54 5.25
CA ASN A 211 36.40 -9.79 4.58
C ASN A 211 35.99 -9.81 3.10
N LYS A 212 35.34 -8.76 2.59
CA LYS A 212 34.99 -8.65 1.17
C LYS A 212 36.27 -8.54 0.35
N LEU A 213 36.55 -9.56 -0.46
CA LEU A 213 37.77 -9.61 -1.27
C LEU A 213 37.72 -8.66 -2.47
N ASP A 214 36.52 -8.42 -3.01
CA ASP A 214 36.28 -7.54 -4.15
C ASP A 214 34.87 -6.92 -4.05
N GLN A 215 34.79 -5.60 -4.23
CA GLN A 215 33.54 -4.84 -4.05
C GLN A 215 32.57 -4.92 -5.24
N TYR A 216 32.98 -5.55 -6.33
CA TYR A 216 32.27 -5.59 -7.61
C TYR A 216 31.84 -7.01 -8.00
N ASN A 217 32.72 -8.01 -7.83
CA ASN A 217 32.42 -9.38 -8.28
C ASN A 217 31.39 -10.10 -7.40
N TRP A 218 31.04 -9.51 -6.25
CA TRP A 218 29.96 -9.96 -5.37
C TRP A 218 30.09 -11.40 -4.86
N SER A 219 31.28 -11.99 -4.94
CA SER A 219 31.53 -13.31 -4.37
C SER A 219 31.61 -13.28 -2.86
N VAL A 220 31.04 -14.31 -2.22
CA VAL A 220 31.09 -14.48 -0.78
C VAL A 220 32.39 -15.19 -0.39
N SER A 221 33.18 -14.57 0.48
CA SER A 221 34.34 -15.21 1.10
C SER A 221 33.93 -16.17 2.23
N ILE A 222 34.81 -17.09 2.62
CA ILE A 222 34.55 -18.00 3.75
C ILE A 222 34.34 -17.24 5.08
N PRO A 223 35.10 -16.18 5.40
CA PRO A 223 34.81 -15.38 6.60
C PRO A 223 33.47 -14.63 6.53
N GLU A 224 33.07 -14.08 5.38
CA GLU A 224 31.73 -13.49 5.19
C GLU A 224 30.64 -14.53 5.48
N LEU A 225 30.74 -15.70 4.86
CA LEU A 225 29.75 -16.77 5.03
C LEU A 225 29.61 -17.20 6.49
N ARG A 226 30.73 -17.36 7.22
CA ARG A 226 30.71 -17.69 8.65
C ARG A 226 30.07 -16.60 9.51
N ARG A 227 30.23 -15.32 9.15
CA ARG A 227 29.56 -14.21 9.86
C ARG A 227 28.06 -14.26 9.62
N MET A 228 27.63 -14.44 8.37
CA MET A 228 26.22 -14.54 8.00
C MET A 228 25.56 -15.70 8.76
N GLU A 229 26.21 -16.86 8.76
CA GLU A 229 25.75 -18.04 9.49
C GLU A 229 25.65 -17.78 11.00
N SER A 230 26.67 -17.17 11.62
CA SER A 230 26.66 -16.92 13.07
C SER A 230 25.58 -15.92 13.49
N GLN A 231 25.32 -14.91 12.67
CA GLN A 231 24.23 -13.94 12.87
C GLN A 231 22.87 -14.64 12.90
N ILE A 232 22.56 -15.46 11.90
CA ILE A 232 21.28 -16.17 11.81
C ILE A 232 21.15 -17.26 12.88
N ALA A 233 22.25 -17.93 13.24
CA ALA A 233 22.27 -18.87 14.37
C ALA A 233 21.87 -18.20 15.68
N ALA A 234 22.42 -17.02 15.97
CA ALA A 234 22.10 -16.27 17.19
C ALA A 234 20.65 -15.77 17.19
N VAL A 235 20.11 -15.35 16.04
CA VAL A 235 18.68 -15.00 15.92
C VAL A 235 17.82 -16.21 16.25
N ARG A 236 18.07 -17.37 15.61
CA ARG A 236 17.32 -18.61 15.83
C ARG A 236 17.38 -19.06 17.30
N GLU A 237 18.56 -19.00 17.92
CA GLU A 237 18.72 -19.30 19.34
C GLU A 237 17.87 -18.39 20.24
N ALA A 238 17.85 -17.09 19.95
CA ALA A 238 17.16 -16.09 20.76
C ALA A 238 15.64 -16.14 20.65
N VAL A 239 15.10 -16.33 19.43
CA VAL A 239 13.63 -16.30 19.19
C VAL A 239 12.97 -17.67 19.29
N GLY A 240 13.76 -18.76 19.31
CA GLY A 240 13.26 -20.14 19.36
C GLY A 240 12.79 -20.66 18.00
N ASN A 241 12.14 -21.84 17.99
CA ASN A 241 11.81 -22.56 16.76
C ASN A 241 10.44 -22.21 16.16
N ASP A 242 9.59 -21.49 16.89
CA ASP A 242 8.21 -21.19 16.48
C ASP A 242 8.06 -19.81 15.83
N ILE A 243 9.12 -18.99 15.84
CA ILE A 243 9.17 -17.68 15.18
C ILE A 243 9.76 -17.84 13.79
N ASP A 244 9.07 -17.34 12.78
CA ASP A 244 9.56 -17.35 11.40
C ASP A 244 10.76 -16.40 11.24
N ILE A 245 11.78 -16.79 10.48
CA ILE A 245 12.96 -15.96 10.19
C ILE A 245 13.09 -15.80 8.68
N CYS A 246 13.11 -14.55 8.23
CA CYS A 246 13.38 -14.15 6.86
C CYS A 246 14.80 -13.57 6.78
N VAL A 247 15.52 -13.83 5.70
CA VAL A 247 16.90 -13.36 5.54
C VAL A 247 17.07 -12.75 4.16
N ASP A 248 17.67 -11.56 4.10
CA ASP A 248 17.85 -10.80 2.87
C ASP A 248 19.32 -10.67 2.46
N CYS A 249 19.54 -10.77 1.14
CA CYS A 249 20.82 -10.62 0.48
C CYS A 249 20.88 -9.42 -0.48
N HIS A 250 19.76 -8.70 -0.68
CA HIS A 250 19.62 -7.51 -1.54
C HIS A 250 20.20 -7.67 -2.95
N GLY A 251 20.13 -8.88 -3.51
CA GLY A 251 20.68 -9.20 -4.83
C GLY A 251 22.19 -9.00 -4.96
N ARG A 252 22.96 -9.04 -3.87
CA ARG A 252 24.40 -8.67 -3.88
C ARG A 252 25.38 -9.81 -4.04
N PHE A 253 24.94 -10.99 -4.48
CA PHE A 253 25.84 -12.13 -4.68
C PHE A 253 25.75 -12.71 -6.09
N ASP A 254 26.86 -13.27 -6.55
CA ASP A 254 26.84 -14.14 -7.73
C ASP A 254 26.09 -15.46 -7.41
N GLU A 255 25.71 -16.19 -8.45
CA GLU A 255 24.93 -17.42 -8.31
C GLU A 255 25.59 -18.50 -7.43
N VAL A 256 26.90 -18.72 -7.57
CA VAL A 256 27.61 -19.74 -6.78
C VAL A 256 27.64 -19.34 -5.32
N SER A 257 27.82 -18.04 -5.05
CA SER A 257 27.75 -17.48 -3.71
C SER A 257 26.35 -17.59 -3.12
N GLY A 258 25.31 -17.28 -3.89
CA GLY A 258 23.91 -17.48 -3.50
C GLY A 258 23.61 -18.93 -3.13
N MET A 259 24.08 -19.91 -3.90
CA MET A 259 23.95 -21.34 -3.57
C MET A 259 24.65 -21.71 -2.25
N LYS A 260 25.86 -21.19 -2.01
CA LYS A 260 26.61 -21.45 -0.77
C LYS A 260 25.91 -20.87 0.44
N ILE A 261 25.39 -19.65 0.34
CA ILE A 261 24.62 -18.99 1.40
C ILE A 261 23.34 -19.79 1.68
N ALA A 262 22.57 -20.11 0.63
CA ALA A 262 21.33 -20.89 0.75
C ALA A 262 21.54 -22.25 1.43
N LYS A 263 22.66 -22.92 1.14
CA LYS A 263 23.05 -24.19 1.79
C LYS A 263 23.48 -24.02 3.24
N ALA A 264 24.30 -23.01 3.53
CA ALA A 264 24.78 -22.74 4.88
C ALA A 264 23.63 -22.41 5.85
N LEU A 265 22.53 -21.86 5.33
CA LEU A 265 21.39 -21.45 6.13
C LEU A 265 20.28 -22.51 6.30
N GLU A 266 20.38 -23.67 5.63
CA GLU A 266 19.41 -24.78 5.78
C GLU A 266 19.13 -25.18 7.25
N PRO A 267 20.14 -25.25 8.15
CA PRO A 267 19.90 -25.66 9.54
C PRO A 267 18.97 -24.75 10.35
N TYR A 268 18.73 -23.51 9.91
CA TYR A 268 17.97 -22.51 10.67
C TYR A 268 16.48 -22.48 10.32
N ASN A 269 16.04 -23.32 9.38
CA ASN A 269 14.64 -23.45 8.96
C ASN A 269 14.00 -22.07 8.69
N LEU A 270 14.58 -21.35 7.72
CA LEU A 270 14.10 -20.02 7.34
C LEU A 270 12.73 -20.11 6.69
N MET A 271 11.92 -19.07 6.91
CA MET A 271 10.70 -18.85 6.13
C MET A 271 11.04 -18.53 4.67
N TRP A 272 12.11 -17.76 4.45
CA TRP A 272 12.75 -17.63 3.13
C TRP A 272 14.18 -17.07 3.22
N LEU A 273 14.92 -17.26 2.12
CA LEU A 273 16.08 -16.47 1.72
C LEU A 273 15.68 -15.58 0.53
N GLU A 274 15.84 -14.27 0.72
CA GLU A 274 15.38 -13.21 -0.18
C GLU A 274 16.52 -12.69 -1.05
N GLU A 275 16.19 -12.49 -2.33
CA GLU A 275 17.06 -11.98 -3.39
C GLU A 275 18.53 -12.41 -3.25
N PRO A 276 18.84 -13.73 -3.25
CA PRO A 276 20.22 -14.21 -3.11
C PRO A 276 21.12 -13.77 -4.27
N VAL A 277 20.54 -13.34 -5.38
CA VAL A 277 21.22 -12.89 -6.61
C VAL A 277 20.47 -11.71 -7.24
N PRO A 278 21.11 -10.93 -8.13
CA PRO A 278 20.45 -9.83 -8.82
C PRO A 278 19.20 -10.26 -9.59
N ALA A 279 18.18 -9.40 -9.58
CA ALA A 279 16.84 -9.69 -10.11
C ALA A 279 16.77 -9.86 -11.64
N GLU A 280 17.82 -9.48 -12.38
CA GLU A 280 17.86 -9.45 -13.84
C GLU A 280 17.82 -10.85 -14.49
N VAL A 281 18.27 -11.89 -13.78
CA VAL A 281 18.37 -13.26 -14.32
C VAL A 281 17.55 -14.24 -13.46
N PRO A 282 16.22 -14.38 -13.71
CA PRO A 282 15.36 -15.29 -12.96
C PRO A 282 15.81 -16.75 -13.00
N GLU A 283 16.53 -17.18 -14.03
CA GLU A 283 17.06 -18.54 -14.11
C GLU A 283 18.10 -18.84 -13.02
N SER A 284 18.81 -17.82 -12.52
CA SER A 284 19.73 -17.99 -11.39
C SER A 284 18.98 -18.25 -10.08
N TYR A 285 17.83 -17.59 -9.87
CA TYR A 285 16.92 -17.90 -8.75
C TYR A 285 16.45 -19.36 -8.83
N ALA A 286 16.00 -19.82 -9.99
CA ALA A 286 15.55 -21.20 -10.19
C ALA A 286 16.65 -22.23 -9.85
N ARG A 287 17.87 -22.02 -10.34
CA ARG A 287 19.01 -22.92 -10.03
C ARG A 287 19.39 -22.91 -8.56
N ILE A 288 19.34 -21.75 -7.89
CA ILE A 288 19.58 -21.66 -6.44
C ILE A 288 18.51 -22.42 -5.68
N ARG A 289 17.23 -22.18 -6.01
CA ARG A 289 16.08 -22.85 -5.41
C ARG A 289 16.17 -24.37 -5.55
N GLU A 290 16.54 -24.89 -6.73
CA GLU A 290 16.76 -26.33 -6.95
C GLU A 290 17.92 -26.90 -6.12
N SER A 291 18.88 -26.07 -5.75
CA SER A 291 20.06 -26.51 -5.02
C SER A 291 19.82 -26.70 -3.53
N THR A 292 18.85 -26.01 -2.91
CA THR A 292 18.66 -25.93 -1.46
C THR A 292 17.27 -26.43 -1.01
N THR A 293 17.10 -26.70 0.29
CA THR A 293 15.77 -26.83 0.90
C THR A 293 15.24 -25.53 1.49
N THR A 294 16.07 -24.48 1.56
CA THR A 294 15.68 -23.15 2.02
C THR A 294 14.75 -22.49 0.98
N PRO A 295 13.53 -22.04 1.34
CA PRO A 295 12.64 -21.39 0.39
C PRO A 295 13.25 -20.10 -0.17
N ILE A 296 13.08 -19.85 -1.47
CA ILE A 296 13.61 -18.65 -2.14
C ILE A 296 12.50 -17.62 -2.35
N CYS A 297 12.72 -16.38 -1.93
CA CYS A 297 11.82 -15.26 -2.12
C CYS A 297 12.44 -14.21 -3.06
N GLY A 298 11.60 -13.53 -3.84
CA GLY A 298 12.05 -12.40 -4.66
C GLY A 298 10.92 -11.60 -5.30
N GLY A 299 11.26 -10.42 -5.80
CA GLY A 299 10.37 -9.62 -6.64
C GLY A 299 10.18 -8.17 -6.21
N GLU A 300 10.82 -7.69 -5.16
CA GLU A 300 10.79 -6.26 -4.83
C GLU A 300 11.42 -5.41 -5.96
N ASN A 301 12.28 -6.01 -6.80
CA ASN A 301 12.90 -5.38 -7.96
C ASN A 301 12.29 -5.79 -9.31
N TRP A 302 11.16 -6.50 -9.30
CA TRP A 302 10.36 -6.76 -10.50
C TRP A 302 9.16 -5.81 -10.58
N TYR A 303 8.81 -5.41 -11.80
CA TYR A 303 7.79 -4.41 -12.06
C TYR A 303 6.70 -4.98 -12.95
N LEU A 304 5.46 -4.60 -12.65
CA LEU A 304 4.24 -5.01 -13.34
C LEU A 304 4.05 -6.53 -13.37
N THR A 305 2.83 -6.98 -13.63
CA THR A 305 2.50 -8.40 -13.85
C THR A 305 3.43 -9.05 -14.87
N TYR A 306 3.92 -8.27 -15.86
CA TYR A 306 4.86 -8.72 -16.87
C TYR A 306 6.23 -9.16 -16.30
N GLY A 307 6.78 -8.45 -15.31
CA GLY A 307 8.05 -8.79 -14.68
C GLY A 307 7.98 -10.06 -13.83
N PHE A 308 6.82 -10.33 -13.23
CA PHE A 308 6.58 -11.53 -12.41
C PHE A 308 6.26 -12.78 -13.24
N ARG A 309 5.83 -12.61 -14.49
CA ARG A 309 5.37 -13.73 -15.33
C ARG A 309 6.47 -14.78 -15.54
N HIS A 310 7.65 -14.35 -15.99
CA HIS A 310 8.75 -15.28 -16.32
C HIS A 310 9.30 -16.02 -15.08
N PRO A 311 9.61 -15.35 -13.95
CA PRO A 311 10.00 -16.04 -12.72
C PRO A 311 8.99 -17.10 -12.25
N LEU A 312 7.69 -16.82 -12.35
CA LEU A 312 6.66 -17.79 -11.99
C LEU A 312 6.59 -18.97 -12.98
N GLU A 313 6.67 -18.70 -14.29
CA GLU A 313 6.62 -19.73 -15.35
C GLU A 313 7.74 -20.77 -15.21
N ILE A 314 8.94 -20.34 -14.80
CA ILE A 314 10.08 -21.24 -14.62
C ILE A 314 10.24 -21.77 -13.19
N GLY A 315 9.35 -21.41 -12.27
CA GLY A 315 9.42 -21.83 -10.87
C GLY A 315 10.65 -21.29 -10.13
N ALA A 316 11.03 -20.04 -10.41
CA ALA A 316 12.23 -19.39 -9.88
C ALA A 316 12.19 -19.14 -8.37
N VAL A 317 11.01 -18.96 -7.79
CA VAL A 317 10.81 -18.59 -6.39
C VAL A 317 9.74 -19.45 -5.74
N ASP A 318 9.85 -19.65 -4.43
CA ASP A 318 8.83 -20.24 -3.58
C ASP A 318 7.82 -19.21 -3.09
N VAL A 319 8.21 -17.93 -2.97
CA VAL A 319 7.38 -16.82 -2.52
C VAL A 319 7.64 -15.60 -3.41
N ILE A 320 6.59 -14.87 -3.81
CA ILE A 320 6.74 -13.59 -4.51
C ILE A 320 6.48 -12.41 -3.58
N MET A 321 7.27 -11.35 -3.75
CA MET A 321 7.20 -10.17 -2.89
C MET A 321 7.26 -8.83 -3.63
N PRO A 322 6.27 -8.49 -4.48
CA PRO A 322 6.22 -7.15 -5.05
C PRO A 322 6.12 -6.08 -3.97
N ASP A 323 6.81 -4.96 -4.15
CA ASP A 323 6.52 -3.75 -3.39
C ASP A 323 5.34 -3.01 -4.03
N LEU A 324 4.22 -2.87 -3.30
CA LEU A 324 2.99 -2.29 -3.85
C LEU A 324 3.03 -0.76 -4.01
N GLN A 325 4.07 -0.12 -3.49
CA GLN A 325 4.40 1.29 -3.64
C GLN A 325 5.46 1.52 -4.74
N LYS A 326 5.85 0.46 -5.46
CA LYS A 326 6.88 0.49 -6.53
C LYS A 326 6.46 -0.26 -7.80
N CYS A 327 5.81 -1.42 -7.66
CA CYS A 327 5.64 -2.40 -8.74
C CYS A 327 4.60 -2.04 -9.80
N GLY A 328 3.77 -1.03 -9.56
CA GLY A 328 2.67 -0.63 -10.46
C GLY A 328 1.38 -0.21 -9.75
N GLY A 329 1.33 -0.32 -8.41
CA GLY A 329 0.20 0.07 -7.57
C GLY A 329 -0.68 -1.08 -7.12
N LEU A 330 -1.71 -0.75 -6.32
CA LEU A 330 -2.57 -1.72 -5.67
C LEU A 330 -3.33 -2.62 -6.65
N GLY A 331 -3.81 -2.05 -7.76
CA GLY A 331 -4.52 -2.81 -8.79
C GLY A 331 -3.58 -3.77 -9.53
N GLU A 332 -2.35 -3.35 -9.76
CA GLU A 332 -1.30 -4.20 -10.34
C GLU A 332 -0.85 -5.28 -9.35
N GLY A 333 -0.71 -4.96 -8.07
CA GLY A 333 -0.45 -5.91 -6.99
C GLY A 333 -1.48 -7.02 -6.92
N LEU A 334 -2.77 -6.68 -7.04
CA LEU A 334 -3.86 -7.64 -7.11
C LEU A 334 -3.72 -8.58 -8.34
N ARG A 335 -3.30 -8.05 -9.49
CA ARG A 335 -3.03 -8.89 -10.70
C ARG A 335 -1.86 -9.84 -10.47
N ILE A 336 -0.76 -9.34 -9.89
CA ILE A 336 0.42 -10.13 -9.57
C ILE A 336 0.07 -11.27 -8.60
N ALA A 337 -0.62 -10.95 -7.50
CA ALA A 337 -1.06 -11.94 -6.52
C ALA A 337 -1.96 -13.02 -7.12
N ASN A 338 -2.95 -12.62 -7.93
CA ASN A 338 -3.85 -13.56 -8.61
C ASN A 338 -3.12 -14.44 -9.62
N MET A 339 -2.13 -13.91 -10.33
CA MET A 339 -1.30 -14.71 -11.24
C MET A 339 -0.48 -15.75 -10.44
N ALA A 340 0.21 -15.33 -9.38
CA ALA A 340 0.99 -16.23 -8.53
C ALA A 340 0.13 -17.32 -7.87
N ASN A 341 -1.12 -17.00 -7.51
CA ASN A 341 -2.06 -17.98 -6.97
C ASN A 341 -2.30 -19.16 -7.93
N THR A 342 -2.26 -18.94 -9.25
CA THR A 342 -2.41 -20.03 -10.24
C THR A 342 -1.21 -20.98 -10.28
N TYR A 343 -0.06 -20.56 -9.76
CA TYR A 343 1.15 -21.37 -9.62
C TYR A 343 1.31 -21.96 -8.21
N ASN A 344 0.31 -21.79 -7.32
CA ASN A 344 0.39 -22.10 -5.88
C ASN A 344 1.55 -21.39 -5.16
N VAL A 345 1.93 -20.19 -5.64
CA VAL A 345 2.99 -19.39 -5.03
C VAL A 345 2.38 -18.37 -4.06
N PRO A 346 2.78 -18.36 -2.78
CA PRO A 346 2.34 -17.36 -1.80
C PRO A 346 2.81 -15.95 -2.15
N PHE A 347 2.01 -14.99 -1.69
CA PHE A 347 2.18 -13.56 -1.92
C PHE A 347 2.53 -12.85 -0.61
N ALA A 348 3.74 -12.31 -0.52
CA ALA A 348 4.25 -11.63 0.67
C ALA A 348 4.84 -10.26 0.32
N PRO A 349 4.04 -9.18 0.21
CA PRO A 349 4.55 -7.92 -0.32
C PRO A 349 5.68 -7.31 0.52
N HIS A 350 6.69 -6.79 -0.18
CA HIS A 350 7.65 -5.85 0.37
C HIS A 350 6.95 -4.52 0.71
N MET A 351 7.39 -3.83 1.76
CA MET A 351 6.83 -2.57 2.23
C MET A 351 7.89 -1.77 3.00
N VAL A 352 8.49 -0.79 2.32
CA VAL A 352 9.46 0.18 2.90
C VAL A 352 8.91 1.62 2.93
N ALA A 353 7.58 1.73 2.92
CA ALA A 353 6.85 2.99 2.81
C ALA A 353 6.56 3.63 4.19
N SER A 354 5.55 4.53 4.23
CA SER A 354 4.99 5.05 5.49
C SER A 354 3.77 4.22 5.91
N TYR A 355 3.10 4.60 7.01
CA TYR A 355 1.81 4.01 7.36
C TYR A 355 0.76 4.11 6.24
N LEU A 356 0.84 5.13 5.36
CA LEU A 356 -0.04 5.21 4.20
C LEU A 356 0.17 4.01 3.27
N GLY A 357 1.43 3.70 2.94
CA GLY A 357 1.79 2.53 2.14
C GLY A 357 1.45 1.21 2.83
N ALA A 358 1.75 1.07 4.13
CA ALA A 358 1.43 -0.13 4.90
C ALA A 358 -0.07 -0.47 4.89
N ILE A 359 -0.93 0.52 5.16
CA ILE A 359 -2.39 0.34 5.13
C ILE A 359 -2.89 0.13 3.69
N SER A 360 -2.32 0.82 2.70
CA SER A 360 -2.66 0.60 1.30
C SER A 360 -2.38 -0.84 0.86
N SER A 361 -1.23 -1.37 1.24
CA SER A 361 -0.83 -2.76 0.97
C SER A 361 -1.71 -3.75 1.72
N ALA A 362 -2.12 -3.44 2.96
CA ALA A 362 -3.03 -4.26 3.74
C ALA A 362 -4.38 -4.49 3.05
N HIS A 363 -4.91 -3.51 2.30
CA HIS A 363 -6.13 -3.69 1.50
C HIS A 363 -5.99 -4.76 0.42
N VAL A 364 -4.86 -4.81 -0.29
CA VAL A 364 -4.58 -5.85 -1.30
C VAL A 364 -4.38 -7.20 -0.62
N CYS A 365 -3.60 -7.24 0.47
CA CYS A 365 -3.36 -8.45 1.25
C CYS A 365 -4.66 -9.06 1.79
N ALA A 366 -5.65 -8.23 2.15
CA ALA A 366 -6.97 -8.70 2.56
C ALA A 366 -7.77 -9.32 1.40
N ALA A 367 -7.57 -8.83 0.17
CA ALA A 367 -8.38 -9.15 -1.00
C ALA A 367 -7.92 -10.39 -1.80
N VAL A 368 -6.84 -11.06 -1.37
CA VAL A 368 -6.27 -12.20 -2.11
C VAL A 368 -6.17 -13.47 -1.26
N PRO A 369 -6.40 -14.67 -1.84
CA PRO A 369 -6.40 -15.92 -1.07
C PRO A 369 -4.98 -16.36 -0.68
N ASN A 370 -3.98 -16.16 -1.53
CA ASN A 370 -2.60 -16.62 -1.35
C ASN A 370 -1.69 -15.65 -0.57
N PHE A 371 -2.27 -14.67 0.14
CA PHE A 371 -1.49 -13.80 1.02
C PHE A 371 -0.83 -14.62 2.15
N LEU A 372 0.47 -14.44 2.32
CA LEU A 372 1.29 -15.08 3.36
C LEU A 372 1.53 -14.13 4.56
N ILE A 373 2.19 -13.01 4.31
CA ILE A 373 2.60 -12.04 5.33
C ILE A 373 2.95 -10.70 4.65
N LEU A 374 2.86 -9.57 5.35
CA LEU A 374 3.23 -8.25 4.84
C LEU A 374 4.44 -7.73 5.62
N GLU A 375 5.39 -7.07 4.95
CA GLU A 375 6.51 -6.44 5.65
C GLU A 375 6.06 -5.31 6.58
N TRP A 376 6.74 -5.19 7.71
CA TRP A 376 6.59 -4.10 8.68
C TRP A 376 7.96 -3.63 9.12
N GLN A 377 8.11 -2.31 9.21
CA GLN A 377 9.42 -1.69 9.39
C GLN A 377 9.58 -1.21 10.83
N ILE A 378 10.62 -1.67 11.53
CA ILE A 378 10.84 -1.31 12.95
C ILE A 378 10.96 0.20 13.18
N TYR A 379 11.45 0.93 12.16
CA TYR A 379 11.57 2.39 12.22
C TYR A 379 10.25 3.13 12.44
N PHE A 380 9.09 2.48 12.22
CA PHE A 380 7.77 3.04 12.54
C PHE A 380 7.60 3.32 14.04
N HIS A 381 8.34 2.59 14.87
CA HIS A 381 8.32 2.73 16.31
C HIS A 381 9.45 3.62 16.85
N GLU A 382 10.55 3.73 16.10
CA GLU A 382 11.76 4.45 16.52
C GLU A 382 11.84 5.90 15.99
N ASN A 383 11.12 6.20 14.90
CA ASN A 383 11.13 7.52 14.28
C ASN A 383 9.73 8.14 14.30
N ASP A 384 9.57 9.18 15.13
CA ASP A 384 8.28 9.86 15.32
C ASP A 384 7.74 10.53 14.05
N MET A 385 8.60 10.82 13.05
CA MET A 385 8.17 11.32 11.73
C MET A 385 7.00 10.52 11.18
N TYR A 386 7.05 9.17 11.24
CA TYR A 386 6.01 8.32 10.65
C TYR A 386 4.64 8.53 11.30
N LYS A 387 4.61 8.77 12.62
CA LYS A 387 3.38 9.09 13.38
C LYS A 387 2.91 10.52 13.09
N GLU A 388 3.82 11.43 12.77
CA GLU A 388 3.49 12.82 12.46
C GLU A 388 2.90 13.02 11.06
N ILE A 389 3.19 12.12 10.10
CA ILE A 389 2.82 12.31 8.69
C ILE A 389 1.54 11.60 8.25
N VAL A 390 1.05 10.61 9.01
CA VAL A 390 -0.19 9.87 8.71
C VAL A 390 -1.01 9.75 9.98
N THR A 391 -2.31 10.02 9.87
CA THR A 391 -3.29 9.86 10.95
C THR A 391 -4.17 8.66 10.70
N PHE A 392 -4.46 7.95 11.78
CA PHE A 392 -5.37 6.80 11.80
C PHE A 392 -6.21 6.83 13.06
N ASP A 393 -7.46 6.41 12.94
CA ASP A 393 -8.38 6.29 14.07
C ASP A 393 -8.22 4.92 14.71
N GLY A 394 -7.13 4.77 15.46
CA GLY A 394 -6.71 3.52 16.09
C GLY A 394 -5.19 3.34 16.07
N ASP A 395 -4.77 2.17 16.52
CA ASP A 395 -3.36 1.77 16.47
C ASP A 395 -3.04 1.11 15.13
N PHE A 396 -1.93 1.49 14.49
CA PHE A 396 -1.50 0.88 13.23
C PHE A 396 -1.04 -0.58 13.37
N LEU A 397 -0.72 -1.01 14.60
CA LEU A 397 -0.28 -2.36 14.92
C LEU A 397 -0.96 -2.84 16.20
N THR A 398 -1.60 -4.00 16.15
CA THR A 398 -2.14 -4.67 17.34
C THR A 398 -1.01 -5.23 18.20
N LYS A 399 -1.28 -5.47 19.49
CA LYS A 399 -0.33 -6.11 20.42
C LYS A 399 0.17 -7.49 19.99
N ASP A 400 -0.54 -8.17 19.09
CA ASP A 400 -0.18 -9.50 18.58
C ASP A 400 0.52 -9.45 17.21
N GLY A 401 1.05 -8.29 16.79
CA GLY A 401 1.82 -8.18 15.53
C GLY A 401 0.97 -8.25 14.24
N TYR A 402 -0.21 -7.63 14.23
CA TYR A 402 -1.08 -7.54 13.04
C TYR A 402 -1.46 -6.10 12.74
N ILE A 403 -1.64 -5.77 11.47
CA ILE A 403 -2.31 -4.54 11.05
C ILE A 403 -3.83 -4.75 11.13
N PRO A 404 -4.59 -3.91 11.87
CA PRO A 404 -6.04 -3.91 11.81
C PRO A 404 -6.49 -3.31 10.47
N LEU A 405 -7.39 -3.99 9.75
CA LEU A 405 -7.84 -3.51 8.45
C LEU A 405 -8.95 -2.45 8.62
N PRO A 406 -8.77 -1.21 8.13
CA PRO A 406 -9.80 -0.16 8.25
C PRO A 406 -11.05 -0.48 7.42
N ASP A 407 -12.23 -0.18 7.96
CA ASP A 407 -13.52 -0.30 7.26
C ASP A 407 -14.06 1.03 6.69
N LYS A 408 -13.36 2.13 7.00
CA LYS A 408 -13.70 3.48 6.51
C LYS A 408 -13.51 3.61 4.99
N PRO A 409 -14.25 4.51 4.32
CA PRO A 409 -14.11 4.76 2.89
C PRO A 409 -12.68 5.11 2.46
N GLY A 410 -12.29 4.64 1.27
CA GLY A 410 -10.93 4.82 0.77
C GLY A 410 -9.94 3.88 1.48
N LEU A 411 -8.75 4.39 1.77
CA LEU A 411 -7.72 3.68 2.52
C LEU A 411 -7.99 3.65 4.03
N GLY A 412 -8.92 4.48 4.52
CA GLY A 412 -9.24 4.59 5.94
C GLY A 412 -8.17 5.28 6.80
N VAL A 413 -7.17 5.91 6.16
CA VAL A 413 -6.14 6.76 6.78
C VAL A 413 -6.02 8.08 6.03
N GLU A 414 -5.50 9.11 6.70
CA GLU A 414 -5.27 10.43 6.10
C GLU A 414 -3.82 10.88 6.28
N ILE A 415 -3.32 11.67 5.33
CA ILE A 415 -2.01 12.30 5.48
C ILE A 415 -2.13 13.58 6.31
N ASN A 416 -1.12 13.84 7.15
CA ASN A 416 -0.99 15.09 7.89
C ASN A 416 -0.01 16.02 7.18
N GLU A 417 -0.54 16.87 6.29
CA GLU A 417 0.27 17.78 5.48
C GLU A 417 1.11 18.76 6.33
N GLU A 418 0.59 19.24 7.45
CA GLU A 418 1.33 20.13 8.36
C GLU A 418 2.53 19.40 8.98
N GLY A 419 2.33 18.17 9.44
CA GLY A 419 3.41 17.31 9.93
C GLY A 419 4.45 17.01 8.85
N MET A 420 4.00 16.68 7.64
CA MET A 420 4.89 16.38 6.52
C MET A 420 5.78 17.55 6.09
N ARG A 421 5.31 18.80 6.21
CA ARG A 421 6.10 19.99 5.81
C ARG A 421 7.43 20.11 6.54
N LYS A 422 7.53 19.59 7.77
CA LYS A 422 8.78 19.56 8.56
C LYS A 422 9.87 18.70 7.90
N TYR A 423 9.46 17.72 7.11
CA TYR A 423 10.32 16.71 6.48
C TYR A 423 10.36 16.85 4.95
N ALA A 424 9.77 17.91 4.41
CA ALA A 424 9.73 18.18 2.99
C ALA A 424 11.15 18.36 2.44
N THR A 425 11.38 17.79 1.24
CA THR A 425 12.67 17.93 0.57
C THR A 425 12.90 19.40 0.19
N PRO A 426 14.01 20.02 0.63
CA PRO A 426 14.32 21.40 0.31
C PRO A 426 14.44 21.63 -1.21
N GLY A 427 13.91 22.75 -1.70
CA GLY A 427 14.06 23.16 -3.10
C GLY A 427 13.07 22.52 -4.08
N ILE A 428 12.16 21.64 -3.61
CA ILE A 428 11.13 21.02 -4.43
C ILE A 428 9.75 21.52 -3.99
N PRO A 429 8.84 21.89 -4.92
CA PRO A 429 7.49 22.27 -4.55
C PRO A 429 6.77 21.15 -3.78
N PHE A 430 6.15 21.50 -2.64
CA PHE A 430 5.48 20.55 -1.77
C PHE A 430 3.96 20.79 -1.78
N PHE A 431 3.24 19.90 -2.47
CA PHE A 431 1.80 19.97 -2.76
C PHE A 431 1.35 21.31 -3.36
N GLN A 432 2.16 21.86 -4.28
CA GLN A 432 1.85 23.10 -4.99
C GLN A 432 1.28 22.82 -6.38
#